data_AF-A0A0F9NYZ3-F1
#
_entry.id   AF-A0A0F9NYZ3-F1
#
_cell.length_a   1.000
_cell.length_b   1.000
_cell.length_c   1.000
_cell.angle_alpha   90.00
_cell.angle_beta   90.00
_cell.angle_gamma   90.00
#
_symmetry.space_group_name_H-M   'P 1'
#
loop_
_entity.id
_entity.type
_entity.pdbx_description
1 polymer ?
#
loop_
_entity_poly.entity_id
_entity_poly.type
_entity_poly.pdbx_seq_one_letter_code
_entity_poly.pdbx_strand_id
1 'polypeptide(L)'
;MKRLLNIFLIVVIGILLVATPAYADTADPDSVTMGDKFANRNLIETGDALIYFTPAINYTSTPADAIDKTFTYQLIDTDNVTVLATRDAYNFVNDGYGENPVSFYFSAADNLTWAQEYTIRITGKPSVFDTPPIFNFPLSVGDFSSANTTTLIQQAELTENLLGMARDLTISMATTLLEETDVGTVFSSFGEELFRNVIPGLQAMAPSLFLVVIFQPDYTEREWDESQSENYTAKEAGTTDQ
;
A
#
# COMPACT_ATOMS: atom_id res chain seq x y z
N MET A 1 -39.50 -18.14 -50.77
CA MET A 1 -39.32 -17.53 -49.43
C MET A 1 -38.60 -18.45 -48.44
N LYS A 2 -39.08 -19.67 -48.15
CA LYS A 2 -38.43 -20.59 -47.16
C LYS A 2 -36.94 -20.90 -47.42
N ARG A 3 -36.53 -21.01 -48.70
CA ARG A 3 -35.12 -21.26 -49.06
C ARG A 3 -34.19 -20.06 -48.80
N LEU A 4 -34.69 -18.83 -48.96
CA LEU A 4 -33.92 -17.61 -48.69
C LEU A 4 -33.77 -17.35 -47.19
N LEU A 5 -34.81 -17.67 -46.41
CA LEU A 5 -34.77 -17.59 -44.95
C LEU A 5 -33.74 -18.55 -44.34
N ASN A 6 -33.65 -19.78 -44.85
CA ASN A 6 -32.67 -20.77 -44.36
C ASN A 6 -31.22 -20.38 -44.69
N ILE A 7 -30.98 -19.80 -45.88
CA ILE A 7 -29.64 -19.31 -46.24
C ILE A 7 -29.25 -18.14 -45.34
N PHE A 8 -30.18 -17.21 -45.09
CA PHE A 8 -29.94 -16.09 -44.17
C PHE A 8 -29.59 -16.56 -42.76
N LEU A 9 -30.33 -17.55 -42.22
CA LEU A 9 -30.08 -18.09 -40.89
C LEU A 9 -28.70 -18.78 -40.79
N ILE A 10 -28.30 -19.53 -41.81
CA ILE A 10 -27.00 -20.20 -41.86
C ILE A 10 -25.85 -19.19 -41.93
N VAL A 11 -26.02 -18.09 -42.67
CA VAL A 11 -25.02 -17.01 -42.74
C VAL A 11 -24.91 -16.28 -41.41
N VAL A 12 -26.02 -15.98 -40.73
CA VAL A 12 -26.01 -15.31 -39.42
C VAL A 12 -25.36 -16.21 -38.35
N ILE A 13 -25.68 -17.51 -38.33
CA ILE A 13 -25.06 -18.47 -37.41
C ILE A 13 -23.57 -18.67 -37.72
N GLY A 14 -23.19 -18.67 -39.01
CA GLY A 14 -21.79 -18.74 -39.43
C GLY A 14 -20.98 -17.52 -38.98
N ILE A 15 -21.55 -16.32 -39.02
CA ILE A 15 -20.87 -15.09 -38.54
C ILE A 15 -20.74 -15.10 -37.00
N LEU A 16 -21.75 -15.62 -36.28
CA LEU A 16 -21.69 -15.75 -34.82
C LEU A 16 -20.68 -16.79 -34.34
N LEU A 17 -20.37 -17.82 -35.15
CA LEU A 17 -19.40 -18.86 -34.82
C LEU A 17 -17.93 -18.46 -35.10
N VAL A 18 -17.71 -17.39 -35.88
CA VAL A 18 -16.36 -16.85 -36.18
C VAL A 18 -16.05 -15.61 -35.33
N ALA A 19 -17.00 -15.15 -34.51
CA ALA A 19 -16.76 -14.14 -33.49
C ALA A 19 -15.94 -14.75 -32.35
N THR A 20 -14.64 -14.97 -32.57
CA THR A 20 -13.69 -15.11 -31.49
C THR A 20 -13.69 -13.80 -30.71
N PRO A 21 -13.75 -13.81 -29.37
CA PRO A 21 -13.56 -12.59 -28.60
C PRO A 21 -12.23 -11.97 -29.04
N ALA A 22 -12.29 -10.75 -29.57
CA ALA A 22 -11.10 -9.94 -29.74
C ALA A 22 -10.68 -9.55 -28.33
N TYR A 23 -9.80 -10.35 -27.73
CA TYR A 23 -9.07 -9.90 -26.56
C TYR A 23 -8.31 -8.64 -26.99
N ALA A 24 -8.42 -7.58 -26.20
CA ALA A 24 -7.51 -6.45 -26.35
C ALA A 24 -6.13 -6.98 -25.96
N ASP A 25 -5.40 -7.50 -26.93
CA ASP A 25 -4.03 -7.99 -26.76
C ASP A 25 -3.16 -6.78 -26.41
N THR A 26 -3.13 -6.47 -25.12
CA THR A 26 -2.21 -5.47 -24.59
C THR A 26 -0.85 -6.11 -24.68
N ALA A 27 0.06 -5.47 -25.42
CA ALA A 27 1.43 -5.94 -25.55
C ALA A 27 2.04 -6.17 -24.15
N ASP A 28 3.03 -7.06 -24.07
CA ASP A 28 3.85 -7.16 -22.86
C ASP A 28 4.57 -5.83 -22.58
N PRO A 29 4.86 -5.50 -21.32
CA PRO A 29 5.61 -4.31 -20.96
C PRO A 29 7.03 -4.35 -21.53
N ASP A 30 7.56 -3.19 -21.93
CA ASP A 30 8.92 -3.07 -22.45
C ASP A 30 9.97 -3.38 -21.38
N SER A 31 9.67 -3.02 -20.13
CA SER A 31 10.46 -3.42 -18.97
C SER A 31 9.65 -3.41 -17.69
N VAL A 32 10.02 -4.30 -16.76
CA VAL A 32 9.49 -4.31 -15.39
C VAL A 32 10.67 -4.34 -14.44
N THR A 33 10.76 -3.34 -13.57
CA THR A 33 11.83 -3.21 -12.57
C THR A 33 11.25 -3.02 -11.18
N MET A 34 12.07 -3.31 -10.17
CA MET A 34 11.75 -3.08 -8.78
C MET A 34 12.73 -2.05 -8.23
N GLY A 35 12.20 -0.91 -7.81
CA GLY A 35 12.95 0.10 -7.10
C GLY A 35 13.11 -0.27 -5.62
N ASP A 36 12.84 0.71 -4.78
CA ASP A 36 12.95 0.57 -3.35
C ASP A 36 11.98 -0.46 -2.79
N LYS A 37 12.42 -1.15 -1.75
CA LYS A 37 11.63 -2.11 -0.96
C LYS A 37 11.96 -1.90 0.49
N PHE A 38 10.92 -1.80 1.31
CA PHE A 38 11.07 -1.62 2.75
C PHE A 38 10.01 -2.41 3.50
N ALA A 39 10.34 -2.80 4.72
CA ALA A 39 9.39 -3.33 5.67
C ALA A 39 9.59 -2.71 7.06
N ASN A 40 8.50 -2.23 7.67
CA ASN A 40 8.45 -1.73 9.05
C ASN A 40 7.49 -2.57 9.88
N ARG A 41 7.64 -2.54 11.21
CA ARG A 41 6.78 -3.27 12.16
C ARG A 41 6.38 -2.42 13.34
N ASN A 42 5.41 -2.90 14.11
CA ASN A 42 4.93 -2.27 15.33
C ASN A 42 4.48 -0.82 15.12
N LEU A 43 3.84 -0.53 13.99
CA LEU A 43 3.45 0.80 13.56
C LEU A 43 2.17 1.28 14.23
N ILE A 44 1.19 0.39 14.41
CA ILE A 44 -0.08 0.67 15.10
C ILE A 44 -0.18 -0.20 16.35
N GLU A 45 0.11 -1.49 16.22
CA GLU A 45 0.07 -2.46 17.31
C GLU A 45 1.32 -3.34 17.32
N THR A 46 1.66 -3.92 18.48
CA THR A 46 2.81 -4.83 18.55
C THR A 46 2.54 -6.09 17.75
N GLY A 47 3.43 -6.40 16.79
CA GLY A 47 3.35 -7.56 15.93
C GLY A 47 2.81 -7.28 14.53
N ASP A 48 2.31 -6.07 14.26
CA ASP A 48 1.94 -5.68 12.90
C ASP A 48 3.17 -5.44 12.00
N ALA A 49 2.95 -5.48 10.69
CA ALA A 49 3.98 -5.25 9.68
C ALA A 49 3.40 -4.52 8.46
N LEU A 50 4.21 -3.63 7.89
CA LEU A 50 3.95 -2.95 6.62
C LEU A 50 5.11 -3.23 5.68
N ILE A 51 4.81 -3.82 4.52
CA ILE A 51 5.75 -4.00 3.41
C ILE A 51 5.35 -3.04 2.30
N TYR A 52 6.28 -2.28 1.75
CA TYR A 52 6.01 -1.27 0.74
C TYR A 52 7.20 -1.12 -0.21
N PHE A 53 6.90 -0.84 -1.48
CA PHE A 53 7.89 -0.88 -2.56
C PHE A 53 7.45 -0.07 -3.79
N THR A 54 8.40 0.28 -4.66
CA THR A 54 8.15 1.06 -5.89
C THR A 54 8.51 0.26 -7.15
N PRO A 55 7.58 -0.59 -7.64
CA PRO A 55 7.77 -1.21 -8.96
C PRO A 55 7.63 -0.16 -10.07
N ALA A 56 8.29 -0.42 -11.20
CA ALA A 56 8.07 0.32 -12.43
C ALA A 56 7.68 -0.62 -13.57
N ILE A 57 6.51 -0.42 -14.18
CA ILE A 57 6.03 -1.15 -15.36
C ILE A 57 6.00 -0.18 -16.53
N ASN A 58 6.97 -0.29 -17.42
CA ASN A 58 7.18 0.70 -18.48
C ASN A 58 6.67 0.21 -19.83
N TYR A 59 6.01 1.13 -20.54
CA TYR A 59 5.62 1.00 -21.93
C TYR A 59 6.07 2.25 -22.69
N THR A 60 6.44 2.06 -23.95
CA THR A 60 6.79 3.13 -24.90
C THR A 60 5.59 4.04 -25.13
N SER A 61 4.40 3.46 -25.15
CA SER A 61 3.12 4.15 -25.13
C SER A 61 2.21 3.52 -24.08
N THR A 62 1.70 4.33 -23.16
CA THR A 62 0.80 3.88 -22.08
C THR A 62 -0.39 3.09 -22.67
N PRO A 63 -0.62 1.85 -22.19
CA PRO A 63 -1.79 1.07 -22.58
C PRO A 63 -3.11 1.79 -22.29
N ALA A 64 -4.17 1.44 -23.03
CA ALA A 64 -5.49 2.04 -22.85
C ALA A 64 -6.22 1.54 -21.59
N ASP A 65 -5.96 0.29 -21.19
CA ASP A 65 -6.46 -0.27 -19.94
C ASP A 65 -5.52 0.11 -18.81
N ALA A 66 -6.07 0.61 -17.71
CA ALA A 66 -5.28 1.03 -16.56
C ALA A 66 -4.63 -0.13 -15.80
N ILE A 67 -3.58 0.19 -15.04
CA ILE A 67 -2.75 -0.81 -14.35
C ILE A 67 -3.56 -1.69 -13.38
N ASP A 68 -4.60 -1.16 -12.75
CA ASP A 68 -5.49 -1.87 -11.82
C ASP A 68 -6.32 -2.95 -12.53
N LYS A 69 -6.49 -2.85 -13.85
CA LYS A 69 -7.19 -3.84 -14.68
C LYS A 69 -6.24 -4.81 -15.39
N THR A 70 -4.96 -4.47 -15.48
CA THR A 70 -3.99 -5.25 -16.25
C THR A 70 -3.04 -6.04 -15.36
N PHE A 71 -2.64 -5.52 -14.19
CA PHE A 71 -1.67 -6.18 -13.31
C PHE A 71 -2.20 -6.35 -11.88
N THR A 72 -1.65 -7.34 -11.18
CA THR A 72 -1.86 -7.57 -9.74
C THR A 72 -0.52 -7.77 -9.06
N TYR A 73 -0.41 -7.26 -7.83
CA TYR A 73 0.74 -7.49 -6.96
C TYR A 73 0.41 -8.56 -5.92
N GLN A 74 1.38 -9.43 -5.66
CA GLN A 74 1.25 -10.50 -4.69
C GLN A 74 2.50 -10.57 -3.81
N LEU A 75 2.31 -10.89 -2.53
CA LEU A 75 3.39 -11.34 -1.66
C LEU A 75 3.31 -12.86 -1.57
N ILE A 76 4.39 -13.53 -1.98
CA ILE A 76 4.52 -14.98 -1.99
C ILE A 76 5.42 -15.40 -0.82
N ASP A 77 4.99 -16.44 -0.10
CA ASP A 77 5.73 -17.03 1.03
C ASP A 77 7.07 -17.63 0.59
N THR A 78 7.89 -18.01 1.57
CA THR A 78 9.19 -18.68 1.47
C THR A 78 9.16 -19.97 0.65
N ASP A 79 8.00 -20.60 0.51
CA ASP A 79 7.80 -21.79 -0.34
C ASP A 79 7.68 -21.45 -1.84
N ASN A 80 7.65 -20.16 -2.20
CA ASN A 80 7.44 -19.62 -3.54
C ASN A 80 6.11 -20.01 -4.23
N VAL A 81 5.15 -20.52 -3.46
CA VAL A 81 3.85 -21.01 -3.95
C VAL A 81 2.69 -20.33 -3.22
N THR A 82 2.75 -20.21 -1.90
CA THR A 82 1.67 -19.69 -1.07
C THR A 82 1.56 -18.18 -1.20
N VAL A 83 0.38 -17.68 -1.58
CA VAL A 83 0.11 -16.23 -1.65
C VAL A 83 -0.34 -15.75 -0.27
N LEU A 84 0.43 -14.85 0.34
CA LEU A 84 0.13 -14.26 1.65
C LEU A 84 -0.74 -13.01 1.53
N ALA A 85 -0.51 -12.19 0.51
CA ALA A 85 -1.30 -11.00 0.24
C ALA A 85 -1.43 -10.76 -1.26
N THR A 86 -2.50 -10.08 -1.65
CA THR A 86 -2.76 -9.67 -3.04
C THR A 86 -3.32 -8.26 -3.03
N ARG A 87 -2.89 -7.45 -3.99
CA ARG A 87 -3.36 -6.07 -4.13
C ARG A 87 -3.36 -5.64 -5.59
N ASP A 88 -4.43 -4.96 -5.98
CA ASP A 88 -4.47 -4.28 -7.27
C ASP A 88 -3.66 -2.97 -7.20
N ALA A 89 -3.05 -2.63 -8.32
CA ALA A 89 -2.34 -1.37 -8.48
C ALA A 89 -3.27 -0.16 -8.27
N TYR A 90 -2.74 0.94 -7.77
CA TYR A 90 -3.49 2.19 -7.69
C TYR A 90 -3.27 3.02 -8.97
N ASN A 91 -4.34 3.27 -9.74
CA ASN A 91 -4.26 4.13 -10.90
C ASN A 91 -4.19 5.60 -10.46
N PHE A 92 -3.04 6.26 -10.70
CA PHE A 92 -2.83 7.67 -10.35
C PHE A 92 -2.34 8.50 -11.55
N VAL A 93 -1.05 8.45 -11.87
CA VAL A 93 -0.44 9.13 -13.02
C VAL A 93 -0.19 8.11 -14.12
N ASN A 94 -0.39 8.49 -15.39
CA ASN A 94 -0.19 7.62 -16.57
C ASN A 94 -0.93 6.29 -16.47
N ASP A 95 -2.19 6.33 -16.04
CA ASP A 95 -3.01 5.14 -15.78
C ASP A 95 -2.40 4.15 -14.77
N GLY A 96 -1.50 4.67 -13.92
CA GLY A 96 -0.73 3.96 -12.89
C GLY A 96 0.49 3.19 -13.40
N TYR A 97 0.80 3.27 -14.70
CA TYR A 97 2.03 2.74 -15.30
C TYR A 97 3.24 3.63 -15.02
N GLY A 98 4.43 3.10 -15.30
CA GLY A 98 5.68 3.67 -14.82
C GLY A 98 5.91 3.28 -13.36
N GLU A 99 6.63 4.13 -12.64
CA GLU A 99 6.95 3.92 -11.23
C GLU A 99 5.78 4.35 -10.34
N ASN A 100 5.32 3.47 -9.45
CA ASN A 100 4.13 3.72 -8.63
C ASN A 100 4.17 2.89 -7.34
N PRO A 101 4.03 3.47 -6.14
CA PRO A 101 4.21 2.73 -4.91
C PRO A 101 3.08 1.72 -4.66
N VAL A 102 3.42 0.64 -3.97
CA VAL A 102 2.51 -0.44 -3.57
C VAL A 102 2.80 -0.82 -2.12
N SER A 103 1.78 -1.26 -1.37
CA SER A 103 2.00 -1.79 -0.02
C SER A 103 1.10 -2.97 0.35
N PHE A 104 1.58 -3.76 1.30
CA PHE A 104 0.83 -4.79 2.01
C PHE A 104 0.93 -4.52 3.51
N TYR A 105 -0.22 -4.41 4.17
CA TYR A 105 -0.29 -4.30 5.62
C TYR A 105 -0.76 -5.64 6.20
N PHE A 106 -0.11 -6.06 7.28
CA PHE A 106 -0.41 -7.26 8.05
C PHE A 106 -0.62 -6.84 9.50
N SER A 107 -1.79 -7.14 10.05
CA SER A 107 -2.07 -7.01 11.48
C SER A 107 -1.26 -8.02 12.29
N ALA A 108 -1.20 -7.86 13.60
CA ALA A 108 -0.56 -8.85 14.47
C ALA A 108 -1.22 -10.23 14.37
N ALA A 109 -2.52 -10.29 14.03
CA ALA A 109 -3.26 -11.53 13.86
C ALA A 109 -2.87 -12.33 12.60
N ASP A 110 -2.33 -11.66 11.58
CA ASP A 110 -1.87 -12.32 10.35
C ASP A 110 -0.57 -13.10 10.58
N ASN A 111 0.15 -12.81 11.67
CA ASN A 111 1.33 -13.55 12.14
C ASN A 111 2.42 -13.70 11.06
N LEU A 112 2.68 -12.64 10.30
CA LEU A 112 3.77 -12.60 9.33
C LEU A 112 5.11 -12.81 10.05
N THR A 113 5.92 -13.75 9.56
CA THR A 113 7.23 -14.00 10.18
C THR A 113 8.21 -12.89 9.80
N TRP A 114 8.66 -12.13 10.80
CA TRP A 114 9.54 -10.99 10.57
C TRP A 114 10.89 -11.39 9.96
N ALA A 115 11.38 -10.58 9.02
CA ALA A 115 12.70 -10.71 8.40
C ALA A 115 12.95 -12.08 7.75
N GLN A 116 11.93 -12.61 7.08
CA GLN A 116 12.06 -13.76 6.16
C GLN A 116 12.20 -13.29 4.72
N GLU A 117 12.80 -14.15 3.89
CA GLU A 117 12.89 -13.90 2.46
C GLU A 117 11.57 -14.25 1.77
N TYR A 118 10.86 -13.24 1.30
CA TYR A 118 9.61 -13.37 0.56
C TYR A 118 9.83 -13.04 -0.91
N THR A 119 8.84 -13.35 -1.76
CA THR A 119 8.86 -12.93 -3.17
C THR A 119 7.72 -11.95 -3.43
N ILE A 120 8.06 -10.76 -3.91
CA ILE A 120 7.09 -9.83 -4.51
C ILE A 120 6.87 -10.28 -5.95
N ARG A 121 5.63 -10.64 -6.28
CA ARG A 121 5.25 -11.08 -7.62
C ARG A 121 4.31 -10.07 -8.27
N ILE A 122 4.63 -9.69 -9.50
CA ILE A 122 3.77 -8.91 -10.39
C ILE A 122 3.24 -9.87 -11.45
N THR A 123 1.93 -9.94 -11.62
CA THR A 123 1.30 -10.87 -12.57
C THR A 123 0.27 -10.13 -13.42
N GLY A 124 0.34 -10.32 -14.74
CA GLY A 124 -0.70 -9.85 -15.65
C GLY A 124 -2.04 -10.55 -15.38
N LYS A 125 -3.16 -9.89 -15.64
CA LYS A 125 -4.48 -10.49 -15.48
C LYS A 125 -4.84 -11.32 -16.73
N PRO A 126 -5.31 -12.59 -16.58
CA PRO A 126 -5.73 -13.43 -17.71
C PRO A 126 -6.88 -12.86 -18.55
N SER A 127 -7.60 -11.85 -18.03
CA SER A 127 -8.63 -11.13 -18.79
C SER A 127 -8.07 -10.19 -19.84
N VAL A 128 -6.78 -9.84 -19.74
CA VAL A 128 -6.09 -8.88 -20.62
C VAL A 128 -5.00 -9.58 -21.44
N PHE A 129 -4.27 -10.50 -20.82
CA PHE A 129 -3.15 -11.20 -21.45
C PHE A 129 -3.50 -12.66 -21.73
N ASP A 130 -3.32 -13.10 -22.99
CA ASP A 130 -3.49 -14.50 -23.40
C ASP A 130 -2.52 -15.43 -22.66
N THR A 131 -1.28 -14.97 -22.48
CA THR A 131 -0.27 -15.61 -21.63
C THR A 131 0.21 -14.59 -20.60
N PRO A 132 -0.38 -14.56 -19.40
CA PRO A 132 -0.06 -13.56 -18.40
C PRO A 132 1.44 -13.52 -18.05
N PRO A 133 2.11 -12.37 -18.21
CA PRO A 133 3.50 -12.23 -17.81
C PRO A 133 3.61 -12.28 -16.27
N ILE A 134 4.71 -12.87 -15.79
CA ILE A 134 5.00 -13.01 -14.35
C ILE A 134 6.41 -12.49 -14.09
N PHE A 135 6.54 -11.58 -13.13
CA PHE A 135 7.80 -11.01 -12.69
C PHE A 135 7.95 -11.24 -11.19
N ASN A 136 9.08 -11.82 -10.77
CA ASN A 136 9.36 -12.11 -9.36
C ASN A 136 10.57 -11.30 -8.89
N PHE A 137 10.44 -10.65 -7.75
CA PHE A 137 11.48 -9.86 -7.12
C PHE A 137 11.65 -10.31 -5.67
N PRO A 138 12.88 -10.59 -5.20
CA PRO A 138 13.10 -10.97 -3.82
C PRO A 138 12.85 -9.77 -2.90
N LEU A 139 12.19 -10.04 -1.76
CA LEU A 139 12.21 -9.20 -0.57
C LEU A 139 13.20 -9.84 0.39
N SER A 140 14.39 -9.26 0.48
CA SER A 140 15.49 -9.79 1.27
C SER A 140 15.43 -9.31 2.71
N VAL A 141 16.16 -10.01 3.60
CA VAL A 141 16.28 -9.63 5.02
C VAL A 141 16.75 -8.18 5.21
N GLY A 142 17.58 -7.68 4.28
CA GLY A 142 18.07 -6.29 4.31
C GLY A 142 17.01 -5.22 4.00
N ASP A 143 15.87 -5.60 3.41
CA ASP A 143 14.76 -4.68 3.15
C ASP A 143 13.91 -4.45 4.44
N PHE A 144 14.10 -5.28 5.47
CA PHE A 144 13.41 -5.12 6.74
C PHE A 144 14.13 -4.11 7.63
N SER A 145 13.34 -3.28 8.30
CA SER A 145 13.81 -2.37 9.34
C SER A 145 14.71 -3.10 10.34
N SER A 146 15.92 -2.59 10.46
CA SER A 146 16.88 -2.98 11.50
C SER A 146 16.78 -2.09 12.74
N ALA A 147 15.91 -1.09 12.70
CA ALA A 147 15.71 -0.16 13.78
C ALA A 147 15.10 -0.83 15.02
N ASN A 148 15.13 -0.10 16.13
CA ASN A 148 14.50 -0.54 17.38
C ASN A 148 13.01 -0.87 17.14
N THR A 149 12.48 -1.82 17.91
CA THR A 149 11.11 -2.30 17.77
C THR A 149 10.05 -1.39 18.40
N THR A 150 10.44 -0.29 19.04
CA THR A 150 9.47 0.67 19.56
C THR A 150 8.72 1.36 18.43
N THR A 151 7.41 1.53 18.61
CA THR A 151 6.53 2.18 17.62
C THR A 151 7.09 3.51 17.16
N LEU A 152 7.47 4.41 18.07
CA LEU A 152 7.99 5.73 17.71
C LEU A 152 9.19 5.68 16.75
N ILE A 153 10.12 4.73 16.95
CA ILE A 153 11.31 4.61 16.09
C ILE A 153 10.93 4.05 14.72
N GLN A 154 10.02 3.07 14.68
CA GLN A 154 9.53 2.47 13.44
C GLN A 154 8.70 3.47 12.61
N GLN A 155 7.89 4.29 13.26
CA GLN A 155 7.13 5.37 12.60
C GLN A 155 8.05 6.46 12.04
N ALA A 156 9.16 6.78 12.74
CA ALA A 156 10.16 7.72 12.25
C ALA A 156 10.90 7.20 11.02
N GLU A 157 11.36 5.94 11.04
CA GLU A 157 12.01 5.32 9.88
C GLU A 157 11.04 5.17 8.68
N LEU A 158 9.79 4.78 8.93
CA LEU A 158 8.75 4.77 7.89
C LEU A 158 8.58 6.15 7.26
N THR A 159 8.55 7.21 8.08
CA THR A 159 8.45 8.60 7.60
C THR A 159 9.63 8.95 6.69
N GLU A 160 10.86 8.66 7.11
CA GLU A 160 12.06 8.94 6.32
C GLU A 160 12.07 8.19 4.98
N ASN A 161 11.73 6.90 5.00
CA ASN A 161 11.68 6.07 3.80
C ASN A 161 10.62 6.57 2.81
N LEU A 162 9.43 6.95 3.30
CA LEU A 162 8.36 7.46 2.45
C LEU A 162 8.67 8.85 1.88
N LEU A 163 9.36 9.72 2.64
CA LEU A 163 9.86 10.99 2.09
C LEU A 163 10.92 10.75 1.01
N GLY A 164 11.78 9.74 1.18
CA GLY A 164 12.74 9.29 0.16
C GLY A 164 12.03 8.87 -1.12
N MET A 165 11.10 7.92 -1.03
CA MET A 165 10.30 7.47 -2.17
C MET A 165 9.52 8.59 -2.83
N ALA A 166 8.87 9.46 -2.06
CA ALA A 166 8.12 10.59 -2.62
C ALA A 166 9.01 11.58 -3.39
N ARG A 167 10.28 11.73 -2.98
CA ARG A 167 11.26 12.56 -3.69
C ARG A 167 11.59 11.97 -5.06
N ASP A 168 11.82 10.66 -5.13
CA ASP A 168 12.15 9.98 -6.38
C ASP A 168 10.93 9.93 -7.33
N LEU A 169 9.75 9.61 -6.78
CA LEU A 169 8.49 9.62 -7.50
C LEU A 169 8.11 11.01 -8.03
N THR A 170 8.49 12.10 -7.34
CA THR A 170 8.26 13.47 -7.82
C THR A 170 8.95 13.70 -9.17
N ILE A 171 10.14 13.12 -9.36
CA ILE A 171 10.90 13.20 -10.61
C ILE A 171 10.27 12.28 -11.66
N SER A 172 10.00 11.03 -11.28
CA SER A 172 9.47 9.97 -12.16
C SER A 172 8.09 10.31 -12.72
N MET A 173 7.19 10.81 -11.87
CA MET A 173 5.81 11.18 -12.22
C MET A 173 5.66 12.63 -12.72
N ALA A 174 6.74 13.42 -12.73
CA ALA A 174 6.72 14.86 -13.02
C ALA A 174 5.63 15.63 -12.24
N THR A 175 5.38 15.23 -10.99
CA THR A 175 4.31 15.74 -10.13
C THR A 175 4.88 16.06 -8.75
N THR A 176 4.63 17.24 -8.20
CA THR A 176 5.14 17.63 -6.88
C THR A 176 4.41 16.88 -5.76
N LEU A 177 5.06 15.87 -5.16
CA LEU A 177 4.49 15.07 -4.07
C LEU A 177 4.88 15.54 -2.66
N LEU A 178 5.85 16.46 -2.58
CA LEU A 178 6.39 16.99 -1.32
C LEU A 178 6.22 18.50 -1.27
N GLU A 179 5.99 19.03 -0.07
CA GLU A 179 5.99 20.47 0.20
C GLU A 179 6.83 20.79 1.45
N GLU A 180 7.45 21.97 1.43
CA GLU A 180 8.24 22.47 2.56
C GLU A 180 7.36 23.36 3.45
N THR A 181 7.37 23.08 4.75
CA THR A 181 6.66 23.85 5.77
C THR A 181 7.64 24.37 6.82
N ASP A 182 7.16 25.26 7.71
CA ASP A 182 7.98 25.78 8.81
C ASP A 182 8.46 24.70 9.79
N VAL A 183 7.81 23.52 9.80
CA VAL A 183 8.14 22.38 10.68
C VAL A 183 8.87 21.23 9.95
N GLY A 184 9.03 21.32 8.63
CA GLY A 184 9.76 20.34 7.82
C GLY A 184 9.07 19.98 6.51
N THR A 185 9.66 19.03 5.78
CA THR A 185 9.09 18.48 4.55
C THR A 185 7.95 17.52 4.87
N VAL A 186 6.79 17.75 4.27
CA VAL A 186 5.60 16.89 4.38
C VAL A 186 5.08 16.53 2.99
N PHE A 187 4.07 15.68 2.90
CA PHE A 187 3.39 15.44 1.64
C PHE A 187 2.61 16.68 1.18
N SER A 188 2.71 16.98 -0.11
CA SER A 188 1.79 17.91 -0.76
C SER A 188 0.39 17.29 -0.83
N SER A 189 -0.63 18.07 -1.22
CA SER A 189 -1.97 17.53 -1.49
C SER A 189 -1.99 16.31 -2.43
N PHE A 190 -1.15 16.29 -3.47
CA PHE A 190 -1.01 15.14 -4.37
C PHE A 190 -0.27 13.96 -3.74
N GLY A 191 0.77 14.24 -2.94
CA GLY A 191 1.47 13.21 -2.17
C GLY A 191 0.54 12.53 -1.17
N GLU A 192 -0.27 13.32 -0.45
CA GLU A 192 -1.28 12.81 0.46
C GLU A 192 -2.29 11.92 -0.28
N GLU A 193 -2.83 12.38 -1.40
CA GLU A 193 -3.77 11.61 -2.20
C GLU A 193 -3.17 10.26 -2.64
N LEU A 194 -1.95 10.27 -3.17
CA LEU A 194 -1.27 9.04 -3.62
C LEU A 194 -1.04 8.09 -2.45
N PHE A 195 -0.33 8.52 -1.41
CA PHE A 195 0.13 7.62 -0.35
C PHE A 195 -0.99 7.18 0.59
N ARG A 196 -2.08 7.94 0.76
CA ARG A 196 -3.26 7.48 1.52
C ARG A 196 -4.00 6.34 0.81
N ASN A 197 -4.07 6.39 -0.51
CA ASN A 197 -4.71 5.33 -1.29
C ASN A 197 -3.80 4.10 -1.41
N VAL A 198 -2.49 4.30 -1.49
CA VAL A 198 -1.50 3.22 -1.57
C VAL A 198 -1.22 2.58 -0.21
N ILE A 199 -1.28 3.30 0.91
CA ILE A 199 -1.01 2.78 2.25
C ILE A 199 -2.22 3.08 3.16
N PRO A 200 -3.16 2.13 3.30
CA PRO A 200 -4.33 2.31 4.15
C PRO A 200 -3.90 2.55 5.60
N GLY A 201 -4.45 3.58 6.23
CA GLY A 201 -4.12 3.91 7.63
C GLY A 201 -2.80 4.64 7.83
N LEU A 202 -2.13 5.12 6.78
CA LEU A 202 -0.82 5.78 6.87
C LEU A 202 -0.79 6.95 7.86
N GLN A 203 -1.89 7.69 8.02
CA GLN A 203 -1.95 8.77 9.02
C GLN A 203 -1.74 8.31 10.46
N ALA A 204 -2.15 7.09 10.81
CA ALA A 204 -1.91 6.52 12.14
C ALA A 204 -0.46 6.02 12.27
N MET A 205 0.12 5.53 11.17
CA MET A 205 1.46 4.95 11.13
C MET A 205 2.57 6.00 11.03
N ALA A 206 2.33 7.12 10.35
CA ALA A 206 3.33 8.16 10.10
C ALA A 206 2.66 9.55 10.07
N PRO A 207 2.12 10.03 11.20
CA PRO A 207 1.35 11.27 11.25
C PRO A 207 2.14 12.52 10.82
N SER A 208 3.47 12.51 11.00
CA SER A 208 4.35 13.63 10.63
C SER A 208 4.43 13.88 9.12
N LEU A 209 3.96 12.97 8.27
CA LEU A 209 3.93 13.14 6.82
C LEU A 209 2.80 14.07 6.34
N PHE A 210 1.88 14.46 7.23
CA PHE A 210 0.65 15.16 6.86
C PHE A 210 0.61 16.56 7.45
N LEU A 211 0.14 17.53 6.68
CA LEU A 211 -0.01 18.91 7.15
C LEU A 211 -1.07 19.02 8.26
N VAL A 212 -2.15 18.25 8.13
CA VAL A 212 -3.22 18.18 9.13
C VAL A 212 -3.18 16.84 9.85
N VAL A 213 -2.82 16.89 11.12
CA VAL A 213 -2.85 15.75 12.03
C VAL A 213 -4.14 15.80 12.86
N ILE A 214 -4.99 14.79 12.72
CA ILE A 214 -6.15 14.61 13.60
C ILE A 214 -5.68 13.72 14.76
N PHE A 215 -5.44 14.33 15.92
CA PHE A 215 -5.14 13.59 17.14
C PHE A 215 -6.44 13.31 17.90
N GLN A 216 -6.69 12.05 18.26
CA GLN A 216 -7.71 11.72 19.24
C GLN A 216 -7.08 11.86 20.63
N PRO A 217 -7.50 12.84 21.46
CA PRO A 217 -7.00 12.95 22.82
C PRO A 217 -7.33 11.68 23.60
N ASP A 218 -6.29 11.04 24.12
CA ASP A 218 -6.45 9.98 25.09
C ASP A 218 -6.82 10.61 26.43
N TYR A 219 -8.01 10.29 26.91
CA TYR A 219 -8.47 10.70 28.23
C TYR A 219 -8.24 9.53 29.16
N THR A 220 -7.21 9.61 30.01
CA THR A 220 -7.16 8.74 31.18
C THR A 220 -8.25 9.21 32.14
N GLU A 221 -9.23 8.34 32.39
CA GLU A 221 -10.22 8.60 33.43
C GLU A 221 -9.47 8.73 34.75
N ARG A 222 -9.64 9.87 35.44
CA ARG A 222 -9.03 10.08 36.75
C ARG A 222 -9.55 8.99 37.68
N GLU A 223 -8.67 8.10 38.14
CA GLU A 223 -8.98 7.24 39.28
C GLU A 223 -9.20 8.14 40.51
N TRP A 224 -10.44 8.20 40.96
CA TRP A 224 -10.80 8.83 42.21
C TRP A 224 -10.47 7.84 43.32
N ASP A 225 -9.32 8.01 43.96
CA ASP A 225 -8.99 7.32 45.20
C ASP A 225 -9.49 8.09 46.42
N GLU A 226 -9.51 7.43 47.58
CA GLU A 226 -9.87 8.07 48.84
C GLU A 226 -8.72 8.93 49.42
N SER A 227 -7.61 9.13 48.71
CA SER A 227 -6.43 9.86 49.25
C SER A 227 -6.78 11.31 49.65
N GLN A 228 -7.76 11.92 48.98
CA GLN A 228 -8.29 13.22 49.35
C GLN A 228 -9.13 13.15 50.64
N SER A 229 -9.94 12.12 50.81
CA SER A 229 -10.72 11.85 52.03
C SER A 229 -9.80 11.62 53.24
N GLU A 230 -8.74 10.83 53.05
CA GLU A 230 -7.71 10.60 54.07
C GLU A 230 -6.97 11.90 54.44
N ASN A 231 -6.65 12.75 53.45
CA ASN A 231 -6.05 14.06 53.70
C ASN A 231 -6.96 15.02 54.48
N TYR A 232 -8.27 15.02 54.23
CA TYR A 232 -9.21 15.82 55.01
C TYR A 232 -9.34 15.30 56.44
N THR A 233 -9.41 13.98 56.60
CA THR A 233 -9.48 13.34 57.93
C THR A 233 -8.22 13.64 58.75
N ALA A 234 -7.03 13.59 58.14
CA ALA A 234 -5.77 13.92 58.79
C ALA A 234 -5.66 15.40 59.19
N LYS A 235 -6.21 16.33 58.38
CA LYS A 235 -6.28 17.75 58.72
C LYS A 235 -7.23 18.00 59.90
N GLU A 236 -8.39 17.37 59.92
CA GLU A 236 -9.33 17.50 61.04
C GLU A 236 -8.73 16.95 62.34
N ALA A 237 -8.06 15.80 62.29
CA ALA A 237 -7.38 15.22 63.46
C ALA A 237 -6.27 16.12 64.01
N GLY A 238 -5.50 16.79 63.15
CA GLY A 238 -4.41 17.70 63.54
C GLY A 238 -4.86 19.06 64.07
N THR A 239 -6.14 19.42 63.97
CA THR A 239 -6.64 20.75 64.39
C THR A 239 -7.26 20.74 65.81
N THR A 240 -7.29 19.59 66.48
CA THR A 240 -7.94 19.43 67.80
C THR A 240 -7.00 19.60 69.01
N ASP A 241 -5.71 19.89 68.78
CA ASP A 241 -4.68 20.03 69.83
C ASP A 241 -4.17 21.49 70.01
N GLN A 242 -5.07 22.48 69.98
CA GLN A 242 -4.77 23.85 70.46
C GLN A 242 -5.81 24.39 71.43
#